data_AF-A0A0D3ITM2-F1
#
_entry.id   AF-A0A0D3ITM2-F1
#
_cell.length_a   1.000
_cell.length_b   1.000
_cell.length_c   1.000
_cell.angle_alpha   90.00
_cell.angle_beta   90.00
_cell.angle_gamma   90.00
#
_symmetry.space_group_name_H-M   'P 1'
#
loop_
_entity.id
_entity.type
_entity.pdbx_description
1 polymer ?
#
loop_
_entity_poly.entity_id
_entity_poly.type
_entity_poly.pdbx_seq_one_letter_code
_entity_poly.pdbx_strand_id
1 'polypeptide(L)'
;MHWSVPLLSLSTLLSFTTCFYFFSTPETIAVARETRHAASTQSYWGPVDSDFDWCERNNELSAYLSEPFNTATSAAYPLCAGYAWRLHHRLSLSRWHRLMLSVTMAMGVGSMIFHGTLRYWAQLLDELPLYAMAVLAAATLRQRASRAPGVQPLAAVAEPCLRTHTREMAWPVIV
;
A
#
# COMPACT_ATOMS: atom_id res chain seq x y z
N MET A 1 17.42 -3.36 14.21
CA MET A 1 16.06 -3.10 13.68
C MET A 1 15.55 -4.41 13.13
N HIS A 2 14.62 -5.04 13.83
CA HIS A 2 14.05 -6.31 13.38
C HIS A 2 12.96 -6.02 12.35
N TRP A 3 13.23 -6.36 11.09
CA TRP A 3 12.26 -6.22 9.98
C TRP A 3 11.09 -7.19 10.07
N SER A 4 11.12 -8.11 11.04
CA SER A 4 10.05 -9.05 11.31
C SER A 4 8.71 -8.37 11.48
N VAL A 5 8.62 -7.24 12.20
CA VAL A 5 7.33 -6.56 12.44
C VAL A 5 6.76 -5.94 11.16
N PRO A 6 7.47 -5.07 10.40
CA PRO A 6 6.94 -4.57 9.13
C PRO A 6 6.66 -5.66 8.10
N LEU A 7 7.52 -6.67 7.98
CA LEU A 7 7.32 -7.77 7.04
C LEU A 7 6.11 -8.62 7.42
N LEU A 8 5.91 -8.90 8.71
CA LEU A 8 4.72 -9.59 9.19
C LEU A 8 3.47 -8.76 8.95
N SER A 9 3.49 -7.45 9.26
CA SER A 9 2.35 -6.56 8.99
C SER A 9 2.00 -6.53 7.50
N LEU A 10 3.00 -6.40 6.62
CA LEU A 10 2.78 -6.43 5.18
C LEU A 10 2.25 -7.79 4.73
N SER A 11 2.86 -8.89 5.20
CA SER A 11 2.40 -10.24 4.88
C SER A 11 0.97 -10.47 5.32
N THR A 12 0.58 -10.08 6.53
CA THR A 12 -0.78 -10.22 7.04
C THR A 12 -1.77 -9.40 6.22
N LEU A 13 -1.44 -8.14 5.90
CA LEU A 13 -2.30 -7.28 5.07
C LEU A 13 -2.47 -7.87 3.68
N LEU A 14 -1.38 -8.24 3.01
CA LEU A 14 -1.43 -8.84 1.67
C LEU A 14 -2.19 -10.17 1.68
N SER A 15 -1.98 -11.04 2.68
CA SER A 15 -2.70 -12.31 2.79
C SER A 15 -4.20 -12.09 3.03
N PHE A 16 -4.57 -11.17 3.93
CA PHE A 16 -5.98 -10.87 4.21
C PHE A 16 -6.65 -10.31 2.96
N THR A 17 -6.08 -9.28 2.36
CA THR A 17 -6.55 -8.67 1.12
C THR A 17 -6.68 -9.71 0.00
N THR A 18 -5.64 -10.54 -0.24
CA THR A 18 -5.67 -11.61 -1.25
C THR A 18 -6.75 -12.66 -0.97
N CYS A 19 -7.07 -12.95 0.30
CA CYS A 19 -8.20 -13.81 0.63
C CYS A 19 -9.54 -13.22 0.18
N PHE A 20 -9.81 -11.93 0.39
CA PHE A 20 -11.01 -11.28 -0.16
C PHE A 20 -11.02 -11.30 -1.69
N TYR A 21 -9.85 -11.29 -2.32
CA TYR A 21 -9.73 -11.44 -3.77
C TYR A 21 -10.04 -12.86 -4.27
N PHE A 22 -9.77 -13.90 -3.49
CA PHE A 22 -10.11 -15.28 -3.86
C PHE A 22 -11.58 -15.60 -3.60
N PHE A 23 -12.17 -15.02 -2.56
CA PHE A 23 -13.59 -15.12 -2.28
C PHE A 23 -14.30 -13.92 -2.90
N SER A 24 -14.60 -14.01 -4.20
CA SER A 24 -15.35 -13.00 -4.96
C SER A 24 -16.49 -12.40 -4.13
N THR A 25 -16.68 -11.09 -4.21
CA THR A 25 -17.86 -10.45 -3.62
C THR A 25 -19.12 -11.18 -4.11
N PRO A 26 -19.94 -11.75 -3.20
CA PRO A 26 -21.11 -12.49 -3.63
C PRO A 26 -22.04 -11.53 -4.38
N GLU A 27 -22.71 -12.02 -5.43
CA GLU A 27 -23.60 -11.23 -6.30
C GLU A 27 -24.68 -10.46 -5.51
N THR A 28 -24.97 -10.90 -4.28
CA THR A 28 -25.90 -10.27 -3.34
C THR A 28 -25.47 -8.90 -2.82
N ILE A 29 -24.17 -8.58 -2.85
CA ILE A 29 -23.60 -7.28 -2.41
C ILE A 29 -22.87 -6.57 -3.56
N ALA A 30 -22.69 -7.25 -4.69
CA ALA A 30 -22.27 -6.61 -5.92
C ALA A 30 -23.30 -5.52 -6.24
N VAL A 31 -22.87 -4.27 -6.26
CA VAL A 31 -23.74 -3.14 -6.61
C VAL A 31 -24.34 -3.44 -7.97
N ALA A 32 -25.67 -3.59 -8.01
CA ALA A 32 -26.40 -3.80 -9.26
C ALA A 32 -25.97 -2.71 -10.23
N ARG A 33 -25.29 -3.12 -11.31
CA ARG A 33 -24.72 -2.26 -12.34
C ARG A 33 -25.87 -1.64 -13.12
N GLU A 34 -26.53 -0.64 -12.55
CA GLU A 34 -27.40 0.22 -13.33
C GLU A 34 -26.48 1.03 -14.23
N THR A 35 -26.35 0.47 -15.43
CA THR A 35 -25.59 0.97 -16.55
C THR A 35 -25.75 2.48 -16.66
N ARG A 36 -24.71 3.23 -16.26
CA ARG A 36 -24.43 4.55 -16.86
C ARG A 36 -24.03 4.41 -18.35
N HIS A 37 -24.55 3.39 -19.05
CA HIS A 37 -24.34 3.10 -20.47
C HIS A 37 -25.36 3.84 -21.33
N ALA A 38 -25.36 5.17 -21.26
CA ALA A 38 -25.86 5.94 -22.38
C ALA A 38 -24.70 6.11 -23.39
N ALA A 39 -24.50 5.07 -24.22
CA ALA A 39 -23.75 5.07 -25.48
C ALA A 39 -22.31 5.66 -25.49
N SER A 40 -21.37 5.00 -24.81
CA SER A 40 -19.94 5.14 -25.10
C SER A 40 -19.38 3.84 -25.69
N THR A 41 -18.29 3.94 -26.44
CA THR A 41 -17.69 2.84 -27.22
C THR A 41 -17.46 1.61 -26.34
N GLN A 42 -17.75 0.41 -26.86
CA GLN A 42 -17.49 -0.84 -26.13
C GLN A 42 -16.00 -0.96 -25.77
N SER A 43 -15.70 -1.24 -24.50
CA SER A 43 -14.32 -1.42 -24.02
C SER A 43 -13.62 -2.58 -24.73
N TYR A 44 -12.39 -2.35 -25.16
CA TYR A 44 -11.49 -3.37 -25.73
C TYR A 44 -11.13 -4.44 -24.69
N TRP A 45 -11.06 -4.08 -23.41
CA TRP A 45 -10.66 -4.96 -22.31
C TRP A 45 -11.79 -5.85 -21.78
N GLY A 46 -12.96 -5.82 -22.43
CA GLY A 46 -14.16 -6.54 -22.02
C GLY A 46 -15.05 -5.71 -21.08
N PRO A 47 -16.17 -6.30 -20.60
CA PRO A 47 -17.05 -5.63 -19.67
C PRO A 47 -16.28 -5.31 -18.39
N VAL A 48 -16.60 -4.15 -17.79
CA VAL A 48 -16.02 -3.75 -16.52
C VAL A 48 -16.31 -4.85 -15.49
N ASP A 49 -15.31 -5.27 -14.73
CA ASP A 49 -15.43 -6.27 -13.65
C ASP A 49 -14.76 -5.80 -12.35
N SER A 50 -14.23 -4.57 -12.31
CA SER A 50 -13.79 -3.93 -11.08
C SER A 50 -14.94 -3.70 -10.09
N ASP A 51 -14.60 -3.66 -8.80
CA ASP A 51 -15.54 -3.35 -7.72
C ASP A 51 -15.93 -1.87 -7.73
N PHE A 52 -14.99 -1.02 -8.18
CA PHE A 52 -15.18 0.44 -8.26
C PHE A 52 -15.20 0.93 -9.70
N ASP A 53 -16.13 1.85 -9.95
CA ASP A 53 -16.32 2.60 -11.19
C ASP A 53 -16.45 4.08 -10.78
N TRP A 54 -15.53 4.94 -11.24
CA TRP A 54 -15.41 6.29 -10.72
C TRP A 54 -16.38 7.24 -11.43
N CYS A 55 -16.18 8.55 -11.24
CA CYS A 55 -17.08 9.56 -11.81
C CYS A 55 -16.80 9.89 -13.28
N GLU A 56 -15.65 9.47 -13.82
CA GLU A 56 -15.28 9.69 -15.21
C GLU A 56 -16.13 8.79 -16.13
N ARG A 57 -16.40 9.26 -17.36
CA ARG A 57 -17.16 8.47 -18.33
C ARG A 57 -16.28 7.42 -18.98
N ASN A 58 -16.73 6.17 -18.90
CA ASN A 58 -16.01 5.03 -19.42
C ASN A 58 -16.00 5.01 -20.96
N ASN A 59 -14.81 4.89 -21.56
CA ASN A 59 -14.59 4.71 -23.00
C ASN A 59 -15.18 5.83 -23.87
N GLU A 60 -15.29 7.05 -23.33
CA GLU A 60 -15.81 8.22 -24.06
C GLU A 60 -14.87 8.66 -25.18
N LEU A 61 -13.55 8.66 -24.94
CA LEU A 61 -12.55 9.11 -25.91
C LEU A 61 -11.92 7.96 -26.73
N SER A 62 -11.87 6.75 -26.18
CA SER A 62 -11.24 5.59 -26.82
C SER A 62 -11.75 4.27 -26.24
N ALA A 63 -11.85 3.23 -27.06
CA ALA A 63 -12.13 1.87 -26.60
C ALA A 63 -10.97 1.23 -25.81
N TYR A 64 -9.76 1.77 -25.94
CA TYR A 64 -8.55 1.21 -25.30
C TYR A 64 -8.27 1.80 -23.91
N LEU A 65 -8.91 2.94 -23.57
CA LEU A 65 -8.75 3.65 -22.32
C LEU A 65 -10.13 3.93 -21.72
N SER A 66 -10.47 3.18 -20.68
CA SER A 66 -11.75 3.32 -19.98
C SER A 66 -11.88 4.72 -19.37
N GLU A 67 -10.93 5.17 -18.56
CA GLU A 67 -10.95 6.50 -17.93
C GLU A 67 -9.68 7.29 -18.32
N PRO A 68 -9.69 7.99 -19.48
CA PRO A 68 -8.52 8.68 -20.01
C PRO A 68 -7.87 9.71 -19.06
N PHE A 69 -8.67 10.52 -18.37
CA PHE A 69 -8.17 11.59 -17.49
C PHE A 69 -7.61 11.02 -16.19
N ASN A 70 -8.29 10.05 -15.57
CA ASN A 70 -7.76 9.32 -14.42
C ASN A 70 -6.47 8.58 -14.80
N THR A 71 -6.43 7.90 -15.96
CA THR A 71 -5.21 7.24 -16.44
C THR A 71 -4.05 8.24 -16.65
N ALA A 72 -4.33 9.38 -17.29
CA ALA A 72 -3.32 10.38 -17.58
C ALA A 72 -2.78 11.06 -16.31
N THR A 73 -3.67 11.38 -15.37
CA THR A 73 -3.27 12.00 -14.09
C THR A 73 -2.50 11.02 -13.21
N SER A 74 -2.84 9.73 -13.22
CA SER A 74 -2.07 8.68 -12.54
C SER A 74 -0.63 8.54 -13.04
N ALA A 75 -0.33 8.95 -14.27
CA ALA A 75 1.04 8.99 -14.79
C ALA A 75 1.96 9.96 -14.01
N ALA A 76 1.41 10.95 -13.29
CA ALA A 76 2.21 11.87 -12.49
C ALA A 76 3.03 11.14 -11.42
N TYR A 77 2.51 10.06 -10.84
CA TYR A 77 3.18 9.28 -9.80
C TYR A 77 4.49 8.64 -10.29
N PRO A 78 4.53 7.78 -11.33
CA PRO A 78 5.76 7.17 -11.80
C PRO A 78 6.71 8.20 -12.41
N LEU A 79 6.21 9.28 -13.02
CA LEU A 79 7.04 10.35 -13.57
C LEU A 79 7.79 11.10 -12.46
N CYS A 80 7.08 11.58 -11.43
CA CYS A 80 7.68 12.29 -10.30
C CYS A 80 8.61 11.37 -9.49
N ALA A 81 8.18 10.14 -9.20
CA ALA A 81 8.99 9.19 -8.44
C ALA A 81 10.24 8.74 -9.24
N GLY A 82 10.10 8.51 -10.55
CA GLY A 82 11.22 8.20 -11.44
C GLY A 82 12.22 9.35 -11.56
N TYR A 83 11.74 10.60 -11.61
CA TYR A 83 12.59 11.78 -11.58
C TYR A 83 13.36 11.89 -10.25
N ALA A 84 12.68 11.76 -9.11
CA ALA A 84 13.32 11.76 -7.79
C ALA A 84 14.32 10.61 -7.63
N TRP A 85 14.02 9.43 -8.20
CA TRP A 85 14.93 8.30 -8.23
C TRP A 85 16.20 8.61 -9.02
N ARG A 86 16.12 9.27 -10.18
CA ARG A 86 17.31 9.69 -10.94
C ARG A 86 18.20 10.66 -10.16
N LEU A 87 17.59 11.48 -9.29
CA LEU A 87 18.30 12.45 -8.46
C LEU A 87 18.72 11.91 -7.08
N HIS A 88 18.51 10.62 -6.80
CA HIS A 88 18.62 10.08 -5.44
C HIS A 88 20.00 10.28 -4.78
N HIS A 89 21.09 10.23 -5.56
CA HIS A 89 22.44 10.51 -5.06
C HIS A 89 22.59 11.97 -4.63
N ARG A 90 22.06 12.91 -5.41
CA ARG A 90 22.10 14.35 -5.10
C ARG A 90 21.23 14.70 -3.89
N LEU A 91 20.12 13.98 -3.74
CA LEU A 91 19.17 14.13 -2.65
C LEU A 91 19.58 13.37 -1.37
N SER A 92 20.74 12.71 -1.36
CA SER A 92 21.21 11.89 -0.23
C SER A 92 20.16 10.89 0.29
N LEU A 93 19.38 10.31 -0.62
CA LEU A 93 18.28 9.43 -0.25
C LEU A 93 18.80 8.10 0.28
N SER A 94 18.42 7.80 1.53
CA SER A 94 18.59 6.46 2.11
C SER A 94 17.97 5.36 1.24
N ARG A 95 18.43 4.11 1.41
CA ARG A 95 17.84 2.95 0.73
C ARG A 95 16.33 2.80 0.97
N TRP A 96 15.82 3.29 2.10
CA TRP A 96 14.39 3.23 2.42
C TRP A 96 13.59 4.25 1.62
N HIS A 97 14.11 5.48 1.49
CA HIS A 97 13.48 6.46 0.61
C HIS A 97 13.46 5.98 -0.84
N ARG A 98 14.53 5.32 -1.30
CA ARG A 98 14.56 4.68 -2.62
C ARG A 98 13.45 3.63 -2.75
N LEU A 99 13.36 2.68 -1.81
CA LEU A 99 12.29 1.68 -1.82
C LEU A 99 10.90 2.30 -1.84
N MET A 100 10.66 3.37 -1.06
CA MET A 100 9.42 4.12 -1.08
C MET A 100 9.13 4.71 -2.47
N LEU A 101 10.12 5.33 -3.13
CA LEU A 101 9.98 5.82 -4.50
C LEU A 101 9.63 4.69 -5.49
N SER A 102 10.26 3.51 -5.37
CA SER A 102 9.92 2.36 -6.20
C SER A 102 8.47 1.90 -6.00
N VAL A 103 7.98 1.88 -4.76
CA VAL A 103 6.59 1.55 -4.45
C VAL A 103 5.64 2.62 -5.00
N THR A 104 5.98 3.91 -4.92
CA THR A 104 5.20 5.00 -5.54
C THR A 104 5.14 4.87 -7.07
N MET A 105 6.24 4.45 -7.72
CA MET A 105 6.21 4.15 -9.15
C MET A 105 5.26 2.99 -9.47
N ALA A 106 5.34 1.90 -8.71
CA ALA A 106 4.47 0.74 -8.89
C ALA A 106 2.99 1.09 -8.68
N MET A 107 2.69 1.91 -7.66
CA MET A 107 1.35 2.43 -7.37
C MET A 107 0.75 3.17 -8.57
N GLY A 108 1.48 4.15 -9.11
CA GLY A 108 0.94 4.90 -10.24
C GLY A 108 0.86 4.11 -11.54
N VAL A 109 1.79 3.18 -11.80
CA VAL A 109 1.65 2.25 -12.93
C VAL A 109 0.43 1.35 -12.75
N GLY A 110 0.19 0.83 -11.55
CA GLY A 110 -1.01 0.07 -11.21
C GLY A 110 -2.28 0.88 -11.45
N SER A 111 -2.32 2.11 -10.95
CA SER A 111 -3.41 3.07 -11.15
C SER A 111 -3.68 3.34 -12.63
N MET A 112 -2.64 3.56 -13.43
CA MET A 112 -2.78 3.75 -14.88
C MET A 112 -3.41 2.52 -15.56
N ILE A 113 -2.97 1.31 -15.20
CA ILE A 113 -3.51 0.06 -15.77
C ILE A 113 -4.95 -0.14 -15.31
N PHE A 114 -5.26 0.16 -14.05
CA PHE A 114 -6.59 0.07 -13.50
C PHE A 114 -7.55 1.02 -14.21
N HIS A 115 -7.28 2.33 -14.23
CA HIS A 115 -8.14 3.30 -14.90
C HIS A 115 -8.19 3.11 -16.43
N GLY A 116 -7.13 2.57 -17.04
CA GLY A 116 -7.11 2.27 -18.46
C GLY A 116 -8.03 1.11 -18.84
N THR A 117 -8.26 0.17 -17.93
CA THR A 117 -8.93 -1.11 -18.24
C THR A 117 -10.22 -1.34 -17.46
N LEU A 118 -10.35 -0.75 -16.28
CA LEU A 118 -11.34 -1.03 -15.23
C LEU A 118 -11.50 -2.52 -14.96
N ARG A 119 -10.38 -3.24 -14.94
CA ARG A 119 -10.35 -4.67 -14.67
C ARG A 119 -10.07 -4.95 -13.20
N TYR A 120 -10.76 -5.95 -12.65
CA TYR A 120 -10.58 -6.38 -11.27
C TYR A 120 -9.12 -6.70 -10.95
N TRP A 121 -8.45 -7.51 -11.78
CA TRP A 121 -7.04 -7.85 -11.57
C TRP A 121 -6.11 -6.60 -11.55
N ALA A 122 -6.47 -5.56 -12.30
CA ALA A 122 -5.71 -4.32 -12.36
C ALA A 122 -5.97 -3.43 -11.13
N GLN A 123 -7.16 -3.52 -10.53
CA GLN A 123 -7.48 -2.88 -9.25
C GLN A 123 -6.50 -3.31 -8.15
N LEU A 124 -6.10 -4.59 -8.14
CA LEU A 124 -5.08 -5.07 -7.19
C LEU A 124 -3.74 -4.36 -7.40
N LEU A 125 -3.36 -4.10 -8.65
CA LEU A 125 -2.11 -3.40 -8.94
C LEU A 125 -2.15 -1.95 -8.46
N ASP A 126 -3.33 -1.34 -8.42
CA ASP A 126 -3.52 0.00 -7.86
C ASP A 126 -3.49 -0.03 -6.33
N GLU A 127 -4.28 -0.91 -5.69
CA GLU A 127 -4.48 -0.93 -4.24
C GLU A 127 -3.32 -1.56 -3.44
N LEU A 128 -2.72 -2.66 -3.91
CA LEU A 128 -1.72 -3.39 -3.13
C LEU A 128 -0.46 -2.55 -2.81
N PRO A 129 0.07 -1.75 -3.74
CA PRO A 129 1.15 -0.81 -3.44
C PRO A 129 0.82 0.21 -2.33
N LEU A 130 -0.45 0.56 -2.10
CA LEU A 130 -0.82 1.49 -1.01
C LEU A 130 -0.53 0.86 0.35
N TYR A 131 -0.86 -0.42 0.54
CA TYR A 131 -0.54 -1.13 1.78
C TYR A 131 0.98 -1.23 2.01
N ALA A 132 1.74 -1.56 0.95
CA ALA A 132 3.19 -1.58 1.01
C ALA A 132 3.76 -0.21 1.40
N MET A 133 3.21 0.87 0.84
CA MET A 133 3.60 2.24 1.13
C MET A 133 3.33 2.59 2.61
N ALA A 134 2.12 2.29 3.10
CA ALA A 134 1.75 2.56 4.49
C ALA A 134 2.67 1.85 5.49
N VAL A 135 2.98 0.57 5.27
CA VAL A 135 3.89 -0.21 6.12
C VAL A 135 5.31 0.36 6.09
N LEU A 136 5.83 0.72 4.91
CA LEU A 136 7.16 1.32 4.77
C LEU A 136 7.25 2.69 5.45
N ALA A 137 6.21 3.52 5.31
CA ALA A 137 6.12 4.81 5.97
C ALA A 137 6.13 4.66 7.49
N ALA A 138 5.29 3.76 8.04
CA ALA A 138 5.22 3.47 9.47
C ALA A 138 6.57 2.94 10.01
N ALA A 139 7.23 2.03 9.28
CA ALA A 139 8.55 1.52 9.64
C ALA A 139 9.62 2.62 9.66
N THR A 140 9.59 3.53 8.69
CA THR A 140 10.54 4.65 8.59
C THR A 140 10.31 5.68 9.70
N LEU A 141 9.05 6.00 10.01
CA LEU A 141 8.69 6.90 11.10
C LEU A 141 9.10 6.33 12.46
N ARG A 142 8.83 5.04 12.71
CA ARG A 142 9.30 4.34 13.92
C ARG A 142 10.82 4.38 14.04
N GLN A 143 11.55 4.20 12.94
CA GLN A 143 13.01 4.29 12.93
C GLN A 143 13.49 5.70 13.29
N ARG A 144 12.86 6.74 12.74
CA ARG A 144 13.19 8.14 13.06
C ARG A 144 12.91 8.44 14.54
N ALA A 145 11.76 8.03 15.06
CA ALA A 145 11.42 8.19 16.47
C ALA A 145 12.43 7.50 17.39
N SER A 146 12.84 6.26 17.08
CA SER A 146 13.83 5.53 17.89
C SER A 146 15.23 6.14 17.88
N ARG A 147 15.53 7.03 16.92
CA ARG A 147 16.81 7.75 16.81
C ARG A 147 16.75 9.16 17.40
N ALA A 148 15.56 9.68 17.69
CA ALA A 148 15.41 11.01 18.25
C ALA A 148 15.85 11.00 19.73
N PRO A 149 16.86 11.81 20.12
CA PRO A 149 17.27 11.90 21.51
C PRO A 149 16.10 12.41 22.37
N GLY A 150 15.74 11.65 23.42
CA GLY A 150 14.68 12.01 24.37
C GLY A 150 13.33 11.30 24.19
N VAL A 151 13.11 10.58 23.07
CA VAL A 151 11.91 9.74 22.90
C VAL A 151 12.27 8.30 23.24
N GLN A 152 12.15 7.92 24.51
CA GLN A 152 12.14 6.51 24.84
C GLN A 152 10.92 5.87 24.15
N PRO A 153 11.08 4.82 23.34
CA PRO A 153 9.93 4.14 22.74
C PRO A 153 9.02 3.66 23.87
N LEU A 154 7.71 3.86 23.74
CA LEU A 154 6.70 3.43 24.74
C LEU A 154 6.83 1.96 25.16
N ALA A 155 7.47 1.12 24.36
CA ALA A 155 7.83 -0.26 24.72
C ALA A 155 8.80 -0.36 25.91
N ALA A 156 9.65 0.65 26.16
CA ALA A 156 10.55 0.71 27.31
C ALA A 156 9.83 1.04 28.64
N VAL A 157 8.59 1.54 28.57
CA VAL A 157 7.76 1.82 29.77
C VAL A 157 7.04 0.55 30.24
N ALA A 158 6.91 -0.48 29.41
CA ALA A 158 6.25 -1.74 29.76
C ALA A 158 7.17 -2.81 30.40
N GLU A 159 8.50 -2.65 30.29
CA GLU A 159 9.48 -3.60 30.85
C GLU A 159 10.01 -3.38 32.29
N PRO A 160 9.62 -2.36 33.10
CA PRO A 160 10.10 -2.32 34.49
C PRO A 160 9.44 -3.34 35.43
N CYS A 161 8.25 -3.89 35.10
CA CYS A 161 7.45 -4.65 36.07
C CYS A 161 7.82 -6.14 36.22
N LEU A 162 8.65 -6.70 35.33
CA LEU A 162 9.01 -8.13 35.36
C LEU A 162 10.43 -8.43 35.87
N ARG A 163 11.30 -7.42 36.02
CA ARG A 163 12.68 -7.62 36.49
C ARG A 163 12.91 -7.40 37.98
N THR A 164 11.94 -6.85 38.72
CA THR A 164 12.08 -6.59 40.16
C THR A 164 11.71 -7.78 41.04
N HIS A 165 10.97 -8.78 40.55
CA HIS A 165 10.51 -9.88 41.42
C HIS A 165 11.42 -11.11 41.51
N THR A 166 12.48 -11.23 40.70
CA THR A 166 13.36 -12.42 40.73
C THR A 166 14.68 -12.20 41.48
N ARG A 167 14.90 -11.05 42.12
CA ARG A 167 16.16 -10.75 42.84
C ARG A 167 16.10 -10.87 44.37
N GLU A 168 14.95 -11.21 44.96
CA GLU A 168 14.82 -11.32 46.43
C GLU A 168 14.80 -12.76 46.99
N MET A 169 14.95 -13.81 46.16
CA MET A 169 15.00 -15.20 46.62
C MET A 169 16.40 -15.82 46.52
N ALA A 170 17.43 -15.11 46.99
CA ALA A 170 18.74 -15.72 47.25
C ALA A 170 19.04 -15.59 48.75
N TRP A 171 18.65 -16.61 49.52
CA TRP A 171 19.10 -16.76 50.91
C TRP A 171 20.62 -16.97 50.93
N PRO A 172 21.38 -16.31 51.82
CA PRO A 172 22.78 -16.62 52.00
C PRO A 172 22.91 -17.96 52.73
N VAL A 173 23.63 -18.91 52.11
CA VAL A 173 24.14 -20.10 52.79
C VAL A 173 25.25 -19.63 53.73
N ILE A 174 25.02 -19.73 55.03
CA ILE A 174 26.02 -19.50 56.08
C ILE A 174 26.75 -20.83 56.29
N VAL A 175 28.08 -20.77 56.28
CA VAL A 175 29.03 -21.86 56.60
C VAL A 175 28.90 -22.26 58.06
#